data_AF-A0A5J5ED12-F1
#
_entry.id   AF-A0A5J5ED12-F1
#
_cell.length_a   1.000
_cell.length_b   1.000
_cell.length_c   1.000
_cell.angle_alpha   90.00
_cell.angle_beta   90.00
_cell.angle_gamma   90.00
#
_symmetry.space_group_name_H-M   'P 1'
#
loop_
_entity.id
_entity.type
_entity.pdbx_description
1 polymer ?
#
loop_
_entity_poly.entity_id
_entity_poly.type
_entity_poly.pdbx_seq_one_letter_code
_entity_poly.pdbx_strand_id
1 'polypeptide(L)'
;MFIRWNSTHAMIDRFLYLCQALQRLFTFSCENKIEQFVLNDEEWKLLARLHTILKIFVEPTEHLSRSKYPTLHLQLPYYSILLRQLSQFVTE
;
A
#
# COMPACT_ATOMS: atom_id res chain seq x y z
N MET A 1 6.70 13.51 7.53
CA MET A 1 6.43 12.11 7.19
C MET A 1 7.62 11.58 6.41
N PHE A 2 8.28 10.51 6.87
CA PHE A 2 9.44 9.95 6.15
C PHE A 2 8.94 9.17 4.93
N ILE A 3 8.94 9.84 3.77
CA ILE A 3 8.44 9.27 2.50
C ILE A 3 9.26 8.05 2.06
N ARG A 4 10.51 7.91 2.53
CA ARG A 4 11.47 6.92 2.01
C ARG A 4 11.12 5.46 2.31
N TRP A 5 10.54 5.16 3.46
CA TRP A 5 10.21 3.78 3.87
C TRP A 5 8.79 3.37 3.46
N ASN A 6 7.89 4.35 3.28
CA ASN A 6 6.49 4.13 2.93
C ASN A 6 6.17 4.47 1.45
N SER A 7 7.20 4.71 0.63
CA SER A 7 7.04 5.15 -0.77
C SER A 7 6.31 4.11 -1.62
N THR A 8 6.62 2.82 -1.44
CA THR A 8 5.96 1.74 -2.20
C THR A 8 4.47 1.66 -1.88
N HIS A 9 4.09 1.77 -0.61
CA HIS A 9 2.68 1.83 -0.22
C HIS A 9 1.99 3.05 -0.84
N ALA A 10 2.59 4.24 -0.70
CA ALA A 10 2.03 5.47 -1.26
C ALA A 10 1.92 5.44 -2.80
N MET A 11 2.88 4.81 -3.48
CA MET A 11 2.84 4.61 -4.93
C MET A 11 1.66 3.71 -5.32
N ILE A 12 1.50 2.57 -4.63
CA ILE A 12 0.40 1.63 -4.92
C ILE A 12 -0.95 2.26 -4.57
N ASP A 13 -1.08 2.93 -3.43
CA ASP A 13 -2.29 3.67 -3.04
C ASP A 13 -2.72 4.66 -4.14
N ARG A 14 -1.75 5.45 -4.62
CA ARG A 14 -2.00 6.42 -5.69
C ARG A 14 -2.37 5.73 -7.01
N PHE A 15 -1.72 4.61 -7.32
CA PHE A 15 -1.97 3.85 -8.54
C PHE A 15 -3.37 3.21 -8.52
N LEU A 16 -3.79 2.65 -7.39
CA LEU A 16 -5.15 2.12 -7.18
C LEU A 16 -6.21 3.23 -7.28
N TYR A 17 -5.95 4.40 -6.68
CA TYR A 17 -6.82 5.58 -6.82
C TYR A 17 -7.00 6.01 -8.30
N LEU A 18 -5.95 5.90 -9.10
CA LEU A 18 -5.95 6.30 -10.51
C LEU A 18 -6.45 5.19 -11.46
N CYS A 19 -6.82 4.00 -10.97
CA CYS A 19 -7.18 2.85 -11.80
C CYS A 19 -8.20 3.20 -12.90
N GLN A 20 -9.29 3.90 -12.56
CA GLN A 20 -10.31 4.30 -13.53
C GLN A 20 -9.79 5.28 -14.60
N ALA A 21 -8.91 6.21 -14.20
CA ALA A 21 -8.30 7.16 -15.13
C ALA A 21 -7.32 6.47 -16.08
N LEU A 22 -6.57 5.50 -15.58
CA LEU A 22 -5.65 4.67 -16.36
C LEU A 22 -6.40 3.80 -17.36
N GLN A 23 -7.49 3.14 -16.95
CA GLN A 23 -8.35 2.35 -17.85
C GLN A 23 -8.89 3.18 -19.02
N ARG A 24 -9.34 4.42 -18.74
CA ARG A 24 -9.75 5.35 -19.79
C ARG A 24 -8.58 5.71 -20.70
N LEU A 25 -7.42 6.03 -20.14
CA LEU A 25 -6.22 6.36 -20.91
C LEU A 25 -5.85 5.21 -21.85
N PHE A 26 -5.85 3.97 -21.37
CA PHE A 26 -5.58 2.79 -22.19
C PHE A 26 -6.60 2.58 -23.30
N THR A 27 -7.88 2.92 -23.06
CA THR A 27 -8.93 2.84 -24.08
C THR A 27 -8.78 3.90 -25.18
N PHE A 28 -8.29 5.11 -24.84
CA PHE A 28 -8.16 6.23 -25.77
C PHE A 28 -6.80 6.32 -26.47
N SER A 29 -5.77 5.64 -25.95
CA SER A 29 -4.42 5.73 -26.52
C SER A 29 -4.29 4.81 -27.73
N CYS A 30 -4.43 5.37 -28.93
CA CYS A 30 -4.18 4.67 -30.21
C CYS A 30 -2.70 4.29 -30.44
N GLU A 31 -1.77 4.74 -29.58
CA GLU A 31 -0.35 4.42 -29.71
C GLU A 31 -0.02 3.20 -28.85
N ASN A 32 0.19 2.05 -29.50
CA ASN A 32 0.49 0.70 -28.95
C ASN A 32 1.59 0.61 -27.86
N LYS A 33 2.29 1.69 -27.52
CA LYS A 33 3.40 1.68 -26.56
C LYS A 33 2.97 1.48 -25.11
N ILE A 34 1.71 1.79 -24.79
CA ILE A 34 1.20 1.75 -23.40
C ILE A 34 0.40 0.48 -23.10
N GLU A 35 -0.04 -0.26 -24.13
CA GLU A 35 -0.80 -1.50 -23.98
C GLU A 35 -0.04 -2.57 -23.19
N GLN A 36 1.28 -2.64 -23.34
CA GLN A 36 2.13 -3.58 -22.59
C GLN A 36 2.15 -3.34 -21.08
N PHE A 37 1.71 -2.17 -20.61
CA PHE A 37 1.63 -1.81 -19.19
C PHE A 37 0.22 -1.97 -18.61
N VAL A 38 -0.74 -2.43 -19.42
CA VAL A 38 -2.11 -2.71 -18.95
C VAL A 38 -2.07 -3.93 -18.05
N LEU A 39 -2.42 -3.73 -16.79
CA LEU A 39 -2.59 -4.82 -15.85
C LEU A 39 -3.91 -5.53 -16.07
N ASN A 40 -3.88 -6.85 -15.97
CA ASN A 40 -5.08 -7.67 -15.93
C ASN A 40 -5.76 -7.61 -14.54
N ASP A 41 -6.97 -8.16 -14.45
CA ASP A 41 -7.77 -8.11 -13.21
C ASP A 41 -7.09 -8.81 -12.02
N GLU A 42 -6.32 -9.87 -12.25
CA GLU A 42 -5.59 -10.58 -11.18
C GLU A 42 -4.39 -9.76 -10.68
N GLU A 43 -3.71 -9.03 -11.55
CA GLU A 43 -2.64 -8.11 -11.17
C GLU A 43 -3.17 -6.92 -10.36
N TRP A 44 -4.35 -6.40 -10.71
CA TRP A 44 -5.03 -5.38 -9.90
C TRP A 44 -5.41 -5.90 -8.52
N LYS A 45 -5.94 -7.12 -8.44
CA LYS A 45 -6.23 -7.78 -7.14
C LYS A 45 -4.96 -7.99 -6.33
N LEU A 46 -3.86 -8.42 -6.97
CA LEU A 46 -2.57 -8.59 -6.31
C LEU A 46 -2.05 -7.27 -5.74
N LEU A 47 -2.13 -6.18 -6.50
CA LEU A 47 -1.75 -4.84 -6.01
C LEU A 47 -2.60 -4.40 -4.83
N ALA A 48 -3.91 -4.65 -4.84
CA ALA A 48 -4.79 -4.35 -3.71
C ALA A 48 -4.42 -5.16 -2.46
N ARG A 49 -4.06 -6.45 -2.61
CA ARG A 49 -3.57 -7.28 -1.51
C ARG A 49 -2.24 -6.76 -0.96
N LEU A 50 -1.28 -6.45 -1.83
CA LEU A 50 0.01 -5.88 -1.45
C LEU A 50 -0.16 -4.54 -0.72
N HIS A 51 -1.03 -3.67 -1.22
CA HIS A 51 -1.38 -2.41 -0.55
C HIS A 51 -1.86 -2.66 0.88
N THR A 52 -2.75 -3.64 1.07
CA THR A 52 -3.30 -3.98 2.38
C THR A 52 -2.24 -4.54 3.33
N ILE A 53 -1.35 -5.41 2.85
CA ILE A 53 -0.22 -5.93 3.65
C ILE A 53 0.73 -4.80 4.05
N LEU A 54 1.10 -3.93 3.12
CA LEU A 54 2.01 -2.81 3.41
C LEU A 54 1.41 -1.83 4.43
N LYS A 55 0.08 -1.62 4.38
CA LYS A 55 -0.64 -0.75 5.30
C LYS A 55 -0.46 -1.15 6.77
N ILE A 56 -0.34 -2.45 7.05
CA ILE A 56 -0.07 -3.00 8.39
C ILE A 56 1.17 -2.36 9.02
N PHE A 57 2.18 -2.05 8.21
CA PHE A 57 3.43 -1.44 8.68
C PHE A 57 3.41 0.09 8.65
N VAL A 58 2.71 0.66 7.67
CA VAL A 58 2.64 2.12 7.48
C VAL A 58 1.93 2.80 8.65
N GLU A 59 0.77 2.28 9.07
CA GLU A 59 -0.03 2.89 10.14
C GLU A 59 0.73 2.96 11.49
N PRO A 60 1.33 1.87 12.00
CA PRO A 60 2.19 1.93 13.19
C PRO A 60 3.37 2.87 13.02
N THR A 61 4.04 2.85 11.86
CA THR A 61 5.20 3.70 11.58
C THR A 61 4.82 5.18 11.66
N GLU A 62 3.70 5.58 11.05
CA GLU A 62 3.19 6.94 11.11
C GLU A 62 2.80 7.36 12.52
N HIS A 63 2.19 6.46 13.29
CA HIS A 63 1.79 6.75 14.67
C HIS A 63 3.01 6.91 15.59
N LEU A 64 3.94 5.94 15.55
CA LEU A 64 5.14 5.93 16.38
C LEU A 64 6.12 7.07 16.03
N SER A 65 6.12 7.54 14.78
CA SER A 65 6.96 8.67 14.33
C SER A 65 6.44 10.05 14.74
N ARG A 66 5.29 10.15 15.44
CA ARG A 66 4.76 11.44 15.92
C ARG A 66 5.60 11.97 17.06
N SER A 67 5.89 13.27 17.04
CA SER A 67 6.64 13.96 18.09
C SER A 67 5.76 14.68 19.11
N LYS A 68 4.44 14.74 18.89
CA LYS A 68 3.51 15.49 19.76
C LYS A 68 3.40 14.88 21.17
N TYR A 69 3.59 13.56 21.30
CA TYR A 69 3.52 12.83 22.57
C TYR A 69 4.58 11.72 22.59
N PRO A 70 5.09 11.30 23.76
CA PRO A 70 6.03 10.19 23.85
C PRO A 70 5.40 8.88 23.36
N THR A 71 5.96 8.29 22.30
CA THR A 71 5.45 7.05 21.69
C THR A 71 6.24 5.80 22.08
N LEU A 72 7.39 5.94 22.76
CA LEU A 72 8.28 4.82 23.08
C LEU A 72 7.58 3.69 23.85
N HIS A 73 6.69 4.02 24.79
CA HIS A 73 5.92 3.05 25.57
C HIS A 73 4.94 2.21 24.72
N LEU A 74 4.59 2.69 23.52
CA LEU A 74 3.68 2.01 22.59
C LEU A 74 4.40 0.98 21.71
N GLN A 75 5.74 0.95 21.71
CA GLN A 75 6.52 0.09 20.81
C GLN A 75 6.16 -1.40 20.97
N LEU A 76 6.14 -1.92 22.21
CA LEU A 76 5.81 -3.32 22.48
C LEU A 76 4.34 -3.67 22.15
N PRO A 77 3.34 -2.85 22.52
CA PRO A 77 1.96 -3.03 22.05
C PRO A 77 1.86 -3.12 20.52
N TYR A 78 2.54 -2.22 19.78
CA TYR A 78 2.50 -2.24 18.32
C TYR A 78 3.13 -3.50 17.73
N TYR A 79 4.20 -4.05 18.30
CA TYR A 79 4.73 -5.35 17.86
C TYR A 79 3.69 -6.48 17.99
N SER A 80 2.94 -6.49 19.09
CA SER A 80 1.87 -7.49 19.30
C SER A 80 0.75 -7.35 18.27
N ILE A 81 0.38 -6.11 17.93
CA ILE A 81 -0.62 -5.81 16.90
C ILE A 81 -0.13 -6.26 15.52
N LEU A 82 1.11 -5.91 15.16
CA LEU A 82 1.74 -6.28 13.89
C LEU A 82 1.76 -7.81 13.71
N LEU A 83 2.22 -8.55 14.71
CA LEU A 83 2.27 -10.01 14.66
C LEU A 83 0.87 -10.62 14.48
N ARG A 84 -0.12 -10.10 15.20
CA ARG A 84 -1.51 -10.55 15.06
C ARG A 84 -2.06 -10.29 13.66
N GLN A 85 -1.87 -9.08 13.13
CA GLN A 85 -2.34 -8.74 11.78
C GLN A 85 -1.65 -9.60 10.70
N LEU A 86 -0.35 -9.85 10.84
CA LEU A 86 0.38 -10.71 9.92
C LEU A 86 -0.07 -12.17 10.00
N SER A 87 -0.36 -12.70 11.20
CA SER A 87 -0.86 -14.06 11.34
C SER A 87 -2.21 -14.29 10.64
N GLN A 88 -3.07 -13.26 10.60
CA GLN A 88 -4.34 -13.33 9.87
C GLN A 88 -4.09 -13.46 8.36
N PHE A 89 -3.13 -12.71 7.82
CA PHE A 89 -2.75 -12.76 6.41
C PHE A 89 -2.07 -14.06 5.95
N VAL A 90 -1.35 -14.76 6.84
CA VAL A 90 -0.67 -16.02 6.50
C VAL A 90 -1.63 -17.21 6.54
N THR A 91 -2.75 -17.09 7.24
CA THR A 91 -3.72 -18.18 7.44
C THR A 91 -4.84 -18.17 6.39
N GLU A 92 -4.94 -17.12 5.57
CA GLU A 92 -5.84 -17.00 4.40
C GLU A 92 -5.13 -17.43 3.10
#